data_AF-A0A9E3D4P5-F1
#
_entry.id   AF-A0A9E3D4P5-F1
#
_cell.length_a   1.000
_cell.length_b   1.000
_cell.length_c   1.000
_cell.angle_alpha   90.00
_cell.angle_beta   90.00
_cell.angle_gamma   90.00
#
_symmetry.space_group_name_H-M   'P 1'
#
loop_
_entity.id
_entity.type
_entity.pdbx_description
1 polymer ?
#
loop_
_entity_poly.entity_id
_entity_poly.type
_entity_poly.pdbx_seq_one_letter_code
_entity_poly.pdbx_strand_id
1 'polypeptide(L)'
;ILELDADERVSDQLREELDRVLSAADCTFYYVPMHNYIGSVWVRHGWGAYNGAAAKVSLFRKGSKIWGADRVHPRLTLIGEGGWLHGHIDHFVYDDAGALINRLNRYSDAAACDAVLQGRRLHAHRTARRFFTRFYKSYCRRRGYREGWRGVLLALFSALYPVLTHLKALELAERRGRDG
;
A
#
# COMPACT_ATOMS: atom_id res chain seq x y z
N ILE A 1 -17.95 7.46 11.72
CA ILE A 1 -17.26 6.15 11.80
C ILE A 1 -15.78 6.45 11.64
N LEU A 2 -14.95 5.93 12.54
CA LEU A 2 -13.50 5.94 12.41
C LEU A 2 -13.05 4.50 12.10
N GLU A 3 -12.50 4.28 10.91
CA GLU A 3 -11.97 2.99 10.46
C GLU A 3 -10.46 2.96 10.67
N LEU A 4 -10.01 1.98 11.46
CA LEU A 4 -8.62 1.74 11.80
C LEU A 4 -8.32 0.25 11.70
N ASP A 5 -7.13 -0.07 11.21
CA ASP A 5 -6.61 -1.43 11.21
C ASP A 5 -5.94 -1.74 12.56
N ALA A 6 -5.71 -3.02 12.86
CA ALA A 6 -5.18 -3.46 14.15
C ALA A 6 -3.73 -2.98 14.42
N ASP A 7 -2.99 -2.65 13.36
CA ASP A 7 -1.61 -2.15 13.36
C ASP A 7 -1.54 -0.62 13.25
N GLU A 8 -2.66 0.08 13.50
CA GLU A 8 -2.74 1.52 13.40
C GLU A 8 -3.10 2.19 14.74
N ARG A 9 -2.54 3.38 14.95
CA ARG A 9 -2.76 4.18 16.16
C ARG A 9 -3.04 5.63 15.81
N VAL A 10 -4.02 6.21 16.50
CA VAL A 10 -4.39 7.63 16.35
C VAL A 10 -3.40 8.48 17.14
N SER A 11 -2.78 9.47 16.49
CA SER A 11 -1.93 10.42 17.20
C SER A 11 -2.76 11.37 18.08
N ASP A 12 -2.15 11.91 19.12
CA ASP A 12 -2.84 12.85 20.03
C ASP A 12 -3.36 14.08 19.28
N GLN A 13 -2.59 14.58 18.32
CA GLN A 13 -3.02 15.66 17.42
C GLN A 13 -4.27 15.28 16.63
N LEU A 14 -4.35 14.05 16.12
CA LEU A 14 -5.53 13.58 15.40
C LEU A 14 -6.72 13.48 16.35
N ARG A 15 -6.53 12.98 17.57
CA ARG A 15 -7.60 12.92 18.58
C ARG A 15 -8.21 14.31 18.84
N GLU A 16 -7.39 15.32 19.08
CA GLU A 16 -7.84 16.70 19.31
C GLU A 16 -8.54 17.32 18.08
N GLU A 17 -8.08 16.96 16.88
CA GLU A 17 -8.70 17.42 15.64
C GLU A 17 -10.06 16.74 15.40
N LEU A 18 -10.20 15.46 15.75
CA LEU A 18 -11.46 14.72 15.62
C LEU A 18 -12.59 15.39 16.41
N ASP A 19 -12.35 15.81 17.66
CA ASP A 19 -13.39 16.44 18.48
C ASP A 19 -13.94 17.73 17.84
N ARG A 20 -13.06 18.53 17.24
CA ARG A 20 -13.44 19.76 16.53
C ARG A 20 -14.23 19.46 15.27
N VAL A 21 -13.75 18.52 14.47
CA VAL A 21 -14.37 18.15 13.18
C VAL A 21 -15.74 17.50 13.37
N LEU A 22 -15.89 16.67 14.39
CA LEU A 22 -17.16 16.03 14.73
C LEU A 22 -18.22 17.06 15.18
N SER A 23 -17.78 18.18 15.74
CA SER A 23 -18.67 19.27 16.19
C SER A 23 -19.11 20.19 15.04
N ALA A 24 -18.25 20.42 14.04
CA ALA A 24 -18.56 21.28 12.89
C ALA A 24 -19.41 20.56 11.81
N ALA A 25 -19.12 19.27 11.58
CA ALA A 25 -19.85 18.41 10.64
C ALA A 25 -19.82 18.83 9.15
N ASP A 26 -18.77 19.54 8.73
CA ASP A 26 -18.64 20.15 7.40
C ASP A 26 -18.49 19.15 6.25
N CYS A 27 -17.71 18.08 6.42
CA CYS A 27 -17.46 17.09 5.37
C CYS A 27 -18.04 15.72 5.69
N THR A 28 -18.28 14.95 4.64
CA THR A 28 -18.85 13.59 4.73
C THR A 28 -17.79 12.50 4.87
N PHE A 29 -16.54 12.79 4.49
CA PHE A 29 -15.38 11.95 4.70
C PHE A 29 -14.12 12.80 4.81
N TYR A 30 -13.08 12.25 5.45
CA TYR A 30 -11.82 12.94 5.64
C TYR A 30 -10.63 12.03 5.32
N TYR A 31 -9.67 12.59 4.57
CA TYR A 31 -8.36 12.01 4.38
C TYR A 31 -7.48 12.29 5.60
N VAL A 32 -6.90 11.23 6.15
CA VAL A 32 -6.03 11.28 7.31
C VAL A 32 -4.61 10.92 6.88
N PRO A 33 -3.61 11.80 7.07
CA PRO A 33 -2.20 11.50 6.87
C PRO A 33 -1.76 10.22 7.60
N MET A 34 -0.84 9.48 6.97
CA MET A 34 -0.32 8.22 7.50
C MET A 34 1.18 8.33 7.76
N HIS A 35 1.60 8.08 9.00
CA HIS A 35 2.99 7.90 9.37
C HIS A 35 3.31 6.41 9.37
N ASN A 36 4.08 5.97 8.38
CA ASN A 36 4.35 4.55 8.19
C ASN A 36 5.66 4.18 8.89
N TYR A 37 5.62 3.16 9.75
CA TYR A 37 6.74 2.69 10.54
C TYR A 37 7.30 1.36 10.02
N ILE A 38 8.62 1.22 10.11
CA ILE A 38 9.32 -0.06 10.00
C ILE A 38 10.04 -0.29 11.33
N GLY A 39 9.54 -1.25 12.10
CA GLY A 39 9.82 -1.37 13.53
C GLY A 39 9.39 -0.11 14.26
N SER A 40 10.31 0.51 14.99
CA SER A 40 10.08 1.77 15.70
C SER A 40 10.41 3.03 14.88
N VAL A 41 10.85 2.87 13.63
CA VAL A 41 11.33 4.01 12.81
C VAL A 41 10.25 4.46 11.86
N TRP A 42 9.82 5.71 12.01
CA TRP A 42 8.98 6.39 11.03
C TRP A 42 9.77 6.65 9.75
N VAL A 43 9.33 6.04 8.66
CA VAL A 43 9.91 6.25 7.33
C VAL A 43 9.11 7.31 6.60
N ARG A 44 9.76 8.37 6.15
CA ARG A 44 9.12 9.57 5.57
C ARG A 44 9.18 9.57 4.04
N HIS A 45 10.18 8.90 3.50
CA HIS A 45 10.55 8.92 2.10
C HIS A 45 10.64 7.49 1.54
N GLY A 46 10.77 7.37 0.22
CA GLY A 46 11.02 6.07 -0.41
C GLY A 46 9.81 5.14 -0.54
N TRP A 47 8.70 5.40 0.17
CA TRP A 47 7.44 4.70 -0.05
C TRP A 47 7.07 4.75 -1.51
N GLY A 48 6.91 3.61 -2.18
CA GLY A 48 6.63 3.54 -3.62
C GLY A 48 5.68 2.41 -3.93
N ALA A 49 4.88 2.60 -4.99
CA ALA A 49 3.88 1.63 -5.43
C ALA A 49 2.96 1.15 -4.28
N TYR A 50 3.10 -0.09 -3.84
CA TYR A 50 2.21 -0.78 -2.90
C TYR A 50 2.68 -0.73 -1.44
N ASN A 51 3.83 -0.10 -1.15
CA ASN A 51 4.51 -0.28 0.14
C ASN A 51 3.97 0.56 1.30
N GLY A 52 3.01 1.46 1.10
CA GLY A 52 2.45 2.29 2.16
C GLY A 52 1.67 3.47 1.56
N ALA A 53 0.65 3.94 2.27
CA ALA A 53 -0.17 5.06 1.85
C ALA A 53 0.32 6.36 2.50
N ALA A 54 0.22 7.49 1.78
CA ALA A 54 0.53 8.81 2.37
C ALA A 54 -0.64 9.36 3.20
N ALA A 55 -1.86 8.95 2.85
CA ALA A 55 -3.08 9.24 3.58
C ALA A 55 -4.12 8.16 3.26
N LYS A 56 -5.10 7.99 4.14
CA LYS A 56 -6.25 7.10 3.90
C LYS A 56 -7.55 7.75 4.37
N VAL A 57 -8.68 7.31 3.83
CA VAL A 57 -10.00 7.77 4.31
C VAL A 57 -10.39 6.93 5.53
N SER A 58 -10.11 7.47 6.71
CA SER A 58 -10.35 6.81 8.00
C SER A 58 -11.61 7.34 8.68
N LEU A 59 -11.92 8.62 8.55
CA LEU A 59 -13.10 9.23 9.16
C LEU A 59 -14.16 9.49 8.10
N PHE A 60 -15.35 8.94 8.29
CA PHE A 60 -16.46 9.11 7.35
C PHE A 60 -17.83 8.94 8.00
N ARG A 61 -18.86 9.56 7.42
CA ARG A 61 -20.26 9.30 7.77
C ARG A 61 -20.70 7.93 7.27
N LYS A 62 -21.65 7.32 7.98
CA LYS A 62 -22.25 6.06 7.53
C LYS A 62 -22.84 6.26 6.12
N GLY A 63 -22.48 5.38 5.19
CA GLY A 63 -22.94 5.43 3.81
C GLY A 63 -22.11 6.30 2.85
N SER A 64 -21.14 7.09 3.34
CA SER A 64 -20.27 7.90 2.45
C SER A 64 -19.06 7.14 1.92
N LYS A 65 -18.73 5.98 2.48
CA LYS A 65 -17.65 5.09 2.02
C LYS A 65 -18.23 3.73 1.62
N ILE A 66 -18.11 3.37 0.34
CA ILE A 66 -18.66 2.14 -0.23
C ILE A 66 -17.53 1.34 -0.89
N TRP A 67 -17.35 0.10 -0.43
CA TRP A 67 -16.43 -0.85 -1.03
C TRP A 67 -17.11 -1.61 -2.18
N GLY A 68 -16.45 -1.67 -3.34
CA GLY A 68 -16.90 -2.46 -4.48
C GLY A 68 -16.80 -3.98 -4.23
N ALA A 69 -17.43 -4.76 -5.12
CA ALA A 69 -17.51 -6.21 -4.99
C ALA A 69 -16.23 -6.98 -5.43
N ASP A 70 -15.18 -6.27 -5.86
CA ASP A 70 -13.95 -6.93 -6.31
C ASP A 70 -13.21 -7.58 -5.14
N ARG A 71 -12.83 -8.86 -5.29
CA ARG A 71 -12.12 -9.62 -4.26
C ARG A 71 -10.69 -9.15 -4.02
N VAL A 72 -10.09 -8.46 -4.98
CA VAL A 72 -8.70 -7.99 -4.93
C VAL A 72 -8.68 -6.51 -5.27
N HIS A 73 -8.32 -5.67 -4.29
CA HIS A 73 -8.39 -4.19 -4.36
C HIS A 73 -9.78 -3.66 -4.75
N PRO A 74 -10.80 -3.84 -3.89
CA PRO A 74 -12.14 -3.31 -4.13
C PRO A 74 -12.09 -1.83 -4.46
N ARG A 75 -12.75 -1.43 -5.55
CA ARG A 75 -12.94 -0.02 -5.88
C ARG A 75 -13.57 0.69 -4.69
N LEU A 76 -13.04 1.85 -4.34
CA LEU A 76 -13.57 2.67 -3.26
C LEU A 76 -14.40 3.81 -3.85
N THR A 77 -15.68 3.85 -3.54
CA THR A 77 -16.56 4.97 -3.89
C THR A 77 -16.79 5.83 -2.65
N LEU A 78 -16.52 7.13 -2.81
CA LEU A 78 -16.71 8.15 -1.77
C LEU A 78 -17.83 9.09 -2.21
N ILE A 79 -18.78 9.37 -1.33
CA ILE A 79 -19.97 10.17 -1.61
C ILE A 79 -19.99 11.40 -0.70
N GLY A 80 -20.16 12.58 -1.32
CA GLY A 80 -20.28 13.86 -0.63
C GLY A 80 -18.97 14.67 -0.63
N GLU A 81 -18.88 15.64 0.27
CA GLU A 81 -17.72 16.51 0.39
C GLU A 81 -16.60 15.86 1.21
N GLY A 82 -15.36 16.02 0.73
CA GLY A 82 -14.15 15.44 1.33
C GLY A 82 -13.27 16.50 1.95
N GLY A 83 -12.88 16.29 3.21
CA GLY A 83 -11.93 17.13 3.94
C GLY A 83 -10.56 16.48 4.12
N TRP A 84 -9.61 17.25 4.63
CA TRP A 84 -8.29 16.77 5.04
C TRP A 84 -8.06 17.07 6.52
N LEU A 85 -7.56 16.08 7.24
CA LEU A 85 -7.07 16.24 8.61
C LEU A 85 -5.56 16.49 8.60
N HIS A 86 -5.07 17.15 9.64
CA HIS A 86 -3.65 17.44 9.85
C HIS A 86 -3.00 16.45 10.81
N GLY A 87 -3.76 15.93 11.78
CA GLY A 87 -3.37 14.82 12.61
C GLY A 87 -3.19 13.55 11.78
N HIS A 88 -2.37 12.63 12.28
CA HIS A 88 -1.93 11.45 11.52
C HIS A 88 -2.28 10.16 12.24
N ILE A 89 -2.30 9.08 11.46
CA ILE A 89 -2.34 7.71 11.96
C ILE A 89 -0.93 7.14 11.88
N ASP A 90 -0.43 6.65 13.00
CA ASP A 90 0.79 5.85 13.06
C ASP A 90 0.44 4.43 12.62
N HIS A 91 1.02 4.00 11.51
CA HIS A 91 0.77 2.70 10.89
C HIS A 91 2.04 1.86 10.92
N PHE A 92 2.01 0.79 11.71
CA PHE A 92 3.14 -0.11 11.92
C PHE A 92 3.20 -1.16 10.81
N VAL A 93 3.59 -0.70 9.62
CA VAL A 93 3.46 -1.46 8.37
C VAL A 93 4.25 -2.77 8.39
N TYR A 94 5.42 -2.75 9.03
CA TYR A 94 6.35 -3.87 9.11
C TYR A 94 7.10 -3.85 10.43
N ASP A 95 7.24 -5.01 11.08
CA ASP A 95 8.05 -5.14 12.30
C ASP A 95 9.55 -5.02 11.99
N ASP A 96 9.99 -5.66 10.92
CA ASP A 96 11.39 -5.70 10.49
C ASP A 96 11.53 -6.00 8.99
N ALA A 97 12.78 -6.16 8.54
CA ALA A 97 13.08 -6.51 7.15
C ALA A 97 12.59 -7.92 6.77
N GLY A 98 12.58 -8.89 7.69
CA GLY A 98 12.06 -10.24 7.46
C GLY A 98 10.55 -10.25 7.24
N ALA A 99 9.80 -9.50 8.05
CA ALA A 99 8.36 -9.28 7.87
C ALA A 99 8.06 -8.68 6.49
N LEU A 100 8.88 -7.71 6.06
CA LEU A 100 8.82 -7.14 4.71
C LEU A 100 9.02 -8.23 3.65
N ILE A 101 10.05 -9.09 3.77
CA ILE A 101 10.36 -10.19 2.81
C ILE A 101 9.17 -11.13 2.70
N ASN A 102 8.62 -11.53 3.85
CA ASN A 102 7.49 -12.43 3.91
C ASN A 102 6.24 -11.83 3.24
N ARG A 103 5.98 -10.52 3.44
CA ARG A 103 4.87 -9.84 2.73
C ARG A 103 5.13 -9.80 1.22
N LEU A 104 6.34 -9.44 0.78
CA LEU A 104 6.70 -9.44 -0.64
C LEU A 104 6.45 -10.80 -1.28
N ASN A 105 6.83 -11.88 -0.58
CA ASN A 105 6.59 -13.24 -1.05
C ASN A 105 5.09 -13.52 -1.22
N ARG A 106 4.30 -13.36 -0.15
CA ARG A 106 2.84 -13.61 -0.17
C ARG A 106 2.11 -12.78 -1.22
N TYR A 107 2.45 -11.50 -1.36
CA TYR A 107 1.76 -10.61 -2.30
C TYR A 107 2.13 -10.94 -3.75
N SER A 108 3.38 -11.32 -4.00
CA SER A 108 3.78 -11.78 -5.34
C SER A 108 3.19 -13.14 -5.71
N ASP A 109 2.94 -14.03 -4.73
CA ASP A 109 2.21 -15.28 -4.94
C ASP A 109 0.76 -15.01 -5.36
N ALA A 110 0.05 -14.17 -4.60
CA ALA A 110 -1.34 -13.80 -4.91
C ALA A 110 -1.45 -13.14 -6.29
N ALA A 111 -0.57 -12.18 -6.59
CA ALA A 111 -0.58 -11.49 -7.87
C ALA A 111 -0.21 -12.40 -9.06
N ALA A 112 0.63 -13.43 -8.83
CA ALA A 112 0.96 -14.42 -9.84
C ALA A 112 -0.24 -15.32 -10.14
N CYS A 113 -0.94 -15.79 -9.11
CA CYS A 113 -2.18 -16.55 -9.25
C CYS A 113 -3.23 -15.76 -10.05
N ASP A 114 -3.46 -14.50 -9.68
CA ASP A 114 -4.38 -13.61 -10.41
C ASP A 114 -3.97 -13.42 -11.87
N ALA A 115 -2.68 -13.25 -12.14
CA ALA A 115 -2.18 -13.08 -13.50
C ALA A 115 -2.46 -14.31 -14.37
N VAL A 116 -2.28 -15.52 -13.83
CA VAL A 116 -2.56 -16.78 -14.53
C VAL A 116 -4.07 -16.97 -14.71
N LEU A 117 -4.88 -16.75 -13.67
CA LEU A 117 -6.34 -16.88 -13.73
C LEU A 117 -6.97 -15.91 -14.75
N GLN A 118 -6.40 -14.71 -14.89
CA GLN A 118 -6.86 -13.70 -15.85
C GLN A 118 -6.26 -13.87 -17.25
N GLY A 119 -5.44 -14.91 -17.50
CA GLY A 119 -4.78 -15.12 -18.79
C GLY A 119 -3.87 -13.96 -19.21
N ARG A 120 -3.28 -13.23 -18.26
CA ARG A 120 -2.44 -12.06 -18.56
C ARG A 120 -1.18 -12.48 -19.30
N ARG A 121 -0.92 -11.83 -20.44
CA ARG A 121 0.35 -11.95 -21.16
C ARG A 121 1.46 -11.23 -20.40
N LEU A 122 2.42 -12.01 -19.92
CA LEU A 122 3.56 -11.56 -19.15
C LEU A 122 4.79 -11.45 -20.06
N HIS A 123 5.36 -10.25 -20.19
CA HIS A 123 6.51 -10.01 -21.06
C HIS A 123 7.75 -9.60 -20.27
N ALA A 124 8.87 -10.31 -20.47
CA ALA A 124 10.13 -10.07 -19.75
C ALA A 124 10.63 -8.62 -19.87
N HIS A 125 10.61 -8.03 -21.07
CA HIS A 125 11.03 -6.63 -21.27
C HIS A 125 10.17 -5.62 -20.48
N ARG A 126 8.85 -5.87 -20.36
CA ARG A 126 7.95 -5.02 -19.57
C ARG A 126 8.24 -5.16 -18.09
N THR A 127 8.54 -6.37 -17.62
CA THR A 127 8.93 -6.66 -16.24
C THR A 127 10.25 -5.97 -15.89
N ALA A 128 11.28 -6.09 -16.73
CA ALA A 128 12.56 -5.42 -16.53
C ALA A 128 12.41 -3.90 -16.48
N ARG A 129 11.67 -3.29 -17.41
CA ARG A 129 11.34 -1.86 -17.36
C ARG A 129 10.63 -1.48 -16.06
N ARG A 130 9.68 -2.30 -15.59
CA ARG A 130 8.96 -2.06 -14.33
C ARG A 130 9.89 -2.13 -13.11
N PHE A 131 10.86 -3.03 -13.09
CA PHE A 131 11.87 -3.09 -12.04
C PHE A 131 12.61 -1.75 -11.92
N PHE A 132 13.26 -1.30 -13.00
CA PHE A 132 14.06 -0.07 -12.98
C PHE A 132 13.23 1.17 -12.68
N THR A 133 12.05 1.29 -13.31
CA THR A 133 11.17 2.44 -13.09
C THR A 133 10.62 2.51 -11.66
N ARG A 134 10.30 1.36 -11.04
CA ARG A 134 9.86 1.33 -9.64
C ARG A 134 10.99 1.62 -8.67
N PHE A 135 12.17 1.05 -8.89
CA PHE A 135 13.35 1.35 -8.09
C PHE A 135 13.67 2.84 -8.12
N TYR A 136 13.83 3.41 -9.32
CA TYR A 136 14.13 4.83 -9.51
C TYR A 136 13.05 5.74 -8.87
N LYS A 137 11.78 5.38 -9.03
CA LYS A 137 10.67 6.13 -8.43
C LYS A 137 10.72 6.11 -6.90
N SER A 138 10.98 4.96 -6.27
CA SER A 138 11.13 4.87 -4.81
C SER A 138 12.39 5.58 -4.34
N TYR A 139 13.54 5.16 -4.85
CA TYR A 139 14.83 5.55 -4.30
C TYR A 139 15.16 7.01 -4.61
N CYS A 140 15.06 7.41 -5.88
CA CYS A 140 15.46 8.75 -6.31
C CYS A 140 14.28 9.73 -6.21
N ARG A 141 13.19 9.47 -6.95
CA ARG A 141 12.09 10.44 -7.10
C ARG A 141 11.35 10.72 -5.78
N ARG A 142 11.17 9.69 -4.97
CA ARG A 142 10.55 9.80 -3.63
C ARG A 142 11.59 9.94 -2.51
N ARG A 143 12.84 10.26 -2.86
CA ARG A 143 13.93 10.56 -1.93
C ARG A 143 14.20 9.45 -0.92
N GLY A 144 13.96 8.20 -1.30
CA GLY A 144 14.23 7.02 -0.45
C GLY A 144 15.67 6.95 0.02
N TYR A 145 16.64 7.47 -0.75
CA TYR A 145 18.04 7.54 -0.31
C TYR A 145 18.25 8.28 1.04
N ARG A 146 17.30 9.12 1.46
CA ARG A 146 17.34 9.83 2.76
C ARG A 146 17.04 8.93 3.95
N GLU A 147 16.51 7.73 3.71
CA GLU A 147 16.13 6.75 4.74
C GLU A 147 17.26 5.71 4.99
N GLY A 148 18.44 5.95 4.43
CA GLY A 148 19.58 5.02 4.52
C GLY A 148 19.23 3.63 3.98
N TRP A 149 19.57 2.59 4.73
CA TRP A 149 19.35 1.20 4.33
C TRP A 149 17.85 0.85 4.17
N ARG A 150 16.95 1.48 4.93
CA ARG A 150 15.49 1.27 4.80
C ARG A 150 14.98 1.79 3.46
N GLY A 151 15.57 2.87 2.96
CA GLY A 151 15.28 3.41 1.64
C GLY A 151 15.67 2.46 0.51
N VAL A 152 16.85 1.85 0.62
CA VAL A 152 17.32 0.80 -0.32
C VAL A 152 16.39 -0.40 -0.26
N LEU A 153 16.07 -0.87 0.94
CA LEU A 153 15.15 -1.98 1.18
C LEU A 153 13.79 -1.73 0.50
N LEU A 154 13.14 -0.59 0.78
CA LEU A 154 11.84 -0.26 0.19
C LEU A 154 11.89 -0.14 -1.34
N ALA A 155 12.96 0.42 -1.89
CA ALA A 155 13.13 0.56 -3.33
C ALA A 155 13.32 -0.79 -4.02
N LEU A 156 14.17 -1.67 -3.46
CA LEU A 156 14.38 -3.02 -3.97
C LEU A 156 13.09 -3.82 -3.95
N PHE A 157 12.30 -3.70 -2.88
CA PHE A 157 11.07 -4.48 -2.73
C PHE A 157 10.01 -4.05 -3.73
N SER A 158 9.83 -2.73 -3.86
CA SER A 158 8.96 -2.15 -4.89
C SER A 158 9.34 -2.65 -6.29
N ALA A 159 10.64 -2.76 -6.57
CA ALA A 159 11.19 -3.19 -7.85
C ALA A 159 11.12 -4.70 -8.08
N LEU A 160 11.35 -5.52 -7.05
CA LEU A 160 11.34 -6.99 -7.12
C LEU A 160 9.92 -7.55 -7.22
N TYR A 161 8.92 -6.89 -6.64
CA TYR A 161 7.52 -7.32 -6.73
C TYR A 161 7.05 -7.73 -8.13
N PRO A 162 7.17 -6.90 -9.18
CA PRO A 162 6.75 -7.29 -10.53
C PRO A 162 7.60 -8.43 -11.10
N VAL A 163 8.87 -8.55 -10.70
CA VAL A 163 9.77 -9.63 -11.16
C VAL A 163 9.34 -10.96 -10.55
N LEU A 164 9.16 -11.01 -9.23
CA LEU A 164 8.70 -12.21 -8.53
C LEU A 164 7.31 -12.64 -9.02
N THR A 165 6.39 -11.69 -9.18
CA THR A 165 5.06 -11.96 -9.77
C THR A 165 5.18 -12.60 -11.15
N HIS A 166 6.08 -12.09 -12.00
CA HIS A 166 6.28 -12.60 -13.35
C HIS A 166 6.84 -14.03 -13.33
N LEU A 167 7.92 -14.27 -12.58
CA LEU A 167 8.57 -15.58 -12.49
C LEU A 167 7.63 -16.64 -11.93
N LYS A 168 6.95 -16.33 -10.82
CA LYS A 168 5.99 -17.25 -10.20
C LYS A 168 4.80 -17.56 -11.10
N ALA A 169 4.33 -16.60 -11.88
CA ALA A 169 3.24 -16.82 -12.82
C ALA A 169 3.65 -17.73 -13.99
N LEU A 170 4.90 -17.61 -14.48
CA LEU A 170 5.43 -18.54 -15.48
C LEU A 170 5.51 -19.96 -14.91
N GLU A 171 6.07 -20.12 -13.71
CA GLU A 171 6.14 -21.41 -13.00
C GLU A 171 4.76 -22.04 -12.78
N LEU A 172 3.77 -21.24 -12.36
CA LEU A 172 2.39 -21.70 -12.19
C LEU A 172 1.73 -22.11 -13.52
N ALA A 173 1.99 -21.38 -14.61
CA ALA A 173 1.47 -21.71 -15.93
C ALA A 173 2.08 -23.02 -16.47
N GLU A 174 3.38 -23.24 -16.26
CA GLU A 174 4.06 -24.49 -16.63
C GLU A 174 3.51 -25.70 -15.89
N ARG A 175 3.26 -25.58 -14.57
CA ARG A 175 2.68 -26.66 -13.77
C ARG A 175 1.28 -27.03 -14.26
N ARG A 176 0.42 -26.05 -14.50
CA ARG A 176 -0.94 -26.29 -15.03
C ARG A 176 -0.96 -26.96 -16.40
N GLY A 177 0.03 -26.69 -17.26
CA GLY A 177 0.16 -27.34 -18.57
C GLY A 177 0.74 -28.75 -18.51
N ARG A 178 1.30 -29.20 -17.38
CA ARG A 178 1.77 -30.58 -17.17
C ARG A 178 0.69 -31.48 -16.57
N ASP A 179 -0.26 -30.89 -15.84
CA ASP A 179 -1.32 -31.60 -15.11
C ASP A 179 -2.64 -31.73 -15.91
N GLY A 180 -2.71 -31.20 -17.14
CA GLY A 180 -3.89 -31.24 -18.02
C GLY A 180 -3.58 -31.86 -19.36
#